data_AF-A0A660XZG1-F1
#
_entry.id   AF-A0A660XZG1-F1
#
_cell.length_a   1.000
_cell.length_b   1.000
_cell.length_c   1.000
_cell.angle_alpha   90.00
_cell.angle_beta   90.00
_cell.angle_gamma   90.00
#
_symmetry.space_group_name_H-M   'P 1'
#
loop_
_entity.id
_entity.type
_entity.pdbx_description
1 polymer ?
#
loop_
_entity_poly.entity_id
_entity_poly.type
_entity_poly.pdbx_seq_one_letter_code
_entity_poly.pdbx_strand_id
1 'polypeptide(L)'
;MERREEVSRRPWYQEYLKGLWEENPIFRMLLGMCPTLAVTTSAVNGLSMGLATTFVLTSTSLVVSIIRKLVPNQVRIATFTIIIATFVTVADLFLKAK
;
A
#
# COMPACT_ATOMS: atom_id res chain seq x y z
N MET A 1 10.85 3.72 -2.90
CA MET A 1 11.58 3.14 -4.04
C MET A 1 10.75 2.06 -4.73
N GLU A 2 9.54 2.38 -5.22
CA GLU A 2 8.86 1.66 -6.31
C GLU A 2 8.52 2.71 -7.35
N ARG A 3 9.29 2.81 -8.44
CA ARG A 3 8.97 3.70 -9.58
C ARG A 3 9.38 3.10 -10.92
N ARG A 4 9.76 1.83 -10.98
CA ARG A 4 10.53 1.31 -12.11
C ARG A 4 9.95 0.11 -12.83
N GLU A 5 8.69 -0.20 -12.58
CA GLU A 5 7.98 -1.32 -13.23
C GLU A 5 7.29 -0.95 -14.54
N GLU A 6 6.63 0.20 -14.59
CA GLU A 6 5.73 0.53 -15.71
C GLU A 6 6.41 1.24 -16.90
N VAL A 7 7.65 1.71 -16.77
CA VAL A 7 8.29 2.59 -17.79
C VAL A 7 8.81 1.82 -19.03
N SER A 8 8.83 0.49 -19.06
CA SER A 8 9.62 -0.26 -20.05
C SER A 8 8.88 -0.73 -21.33
N ARG A 9 7.61 -0.36 -21.58
CA ARG A 9 6.78 -1.07 -22.60
C ARG A 9 6.13 -0.26 -23.75
N ARG A 10 6.40 1.02 -24.02
CA ARG A 10 5.60 1.76 -25.04
C ARG A 10 6.35 2.90 -25.80
N PRO A 11 5.85 3.32 -26.99
CA PRO A 11 6.49 4.20 -28.00
C PRO A 11 6.29 5.72 -27.72
N TRP A 12 6.79 6.62 -28.61
CA TRP A 12 6.85 8.12 -28.62
C TRP A 12 5.81 8.99 -27.83
N TYR A 13 4.70 8.44 -27.35
CA TYR A 13 3.79 9.06 -26.37
C TYR A 13 4.34 9.01 -24.92
N GLN A 14 5.43 8.26 -24.70
CA GLN A 14 6.06 8.07 -23.39
C GLN A 14 6.69 9.34 -22.82
N GLU A 15 7.29 10.21 -23.60
CA GLU A 15 7.96 11.42 -23.11
C GLU A 15 6.99 12.42 -22.45
N TYR A 16 5.77 12.58 -22.99
CA TYR A 16 4.73 13.40 -22.38
C TYR A 16 4.13 12.76 -21.11
N LEU A 17 3.94 11.44 -21.11
CA LEU A 17 3.50 10.69 -19.92
C LEU A 17 4.59 10.63 -18.83
N LYS A 18 5.87 10.69 -19.19
CA LYS A 18 7.01 10.71 -18.27
C LYS A 18 7.01 11.96 -17.39
N GLY A 19 6.73 13.11 -17.99
CA GLY A 19 6.55 14.37 -17.25
C GLY A 19 5.37 14.32 -16.28
N LEU A 20 4.28 13.62 -16.64
CA LEU A 20 3.09 13.51 -15.78
C LEU A 20 3.24 12.43 -14.67
N TRP A 21 4.02 11.37 -14.90
CA TRP A 21 4.13 10.20 -13.99
C TRP A 21 5.40 10.19 -13.13
N GLU A 22 6.53 10.75 -13.61
CA GLU A 22 7.76 10.83 -12.81
C GLU A 22 7.87 12.11 -11.96
N GLU A 23 7.35 13.25 -12.43
CA GLU A 23 7.39 14.52 -11.70
C GLU A 23 6.23 14.73 -10.73
N ASN A 24 5.16 13.92 -10.80
CA ASN A 24 3.98 14.16 -9.99
C ASN A 24 3.97 13.28 -8.73
N PRO A 25 4.53 13.74 -7.59
CA PRO A 25 4.58 12.98 -6.34
C PRO A 25 3.19 12.62 -5.79
N ILE A 26 2.14 13.26 -6.31
CA ILE A 26 0.75 13.05 -5.91
C ILE A 26 0.32 11.60 -6.12
N PHE A 27 0.71 10.93 -7.22
CA PHE A 27 0.33 9.53 -7.46
C PHE A 27 0.89 8.57 -6.40
N ARG A 28 2.14 8.80 -5.97
CA ARG A 28 2.75 8.01 -4.89
C ARG A 28 2.11 8.28 -3.53
N MET A 29 1.70 9.53 -3.30
CA MET A 29 1.02 9.93 -2.08
C MET A 29 -0.39 9.33 -2.00
N LEU A 30 -1.11 9.26 -3.12
CA LEU A 30 -2.44 8.66 -3.20
C LEU A 30 -2.45 7.16 -2.90
N LEU A 31 -1.45 6.39 -3.34
CA LEU A 31 -1.35 4.94 -3.09
C LEU A 31 -1.28 4.58 -1.59
N GLY A 32 -0.88 5.51 -0.72
CA GLY A 32 -0.77 5.30 0.73
C GLY A 32 -1.77 6.09 1.59
N MET A 33 -2.63 6.93 1.01
CA MET A 33 -3.42 7.90 1.78
C MET A 33 -4.80 7.42 2.27
N CYS A 34 -5.34 6.34 1.70
CA CYS A 34 -6.66 5.80 2.07
C CYS A 34 -6.92 5.69 3.59
N PRO A 35 -6.00 5.14 4.42
CA PRO A 35 -6.29 5.00 5.84
C PRO A 35 -6.36 6.35 6.56
N THR A 36 -5.56 7.34 6.14
CA THR A 36 -5.54 8.67 6.74
C THR A 36 -6.86 9.41 6.49
N LEU A 37 -7.43 9.27 5.29
CA LEU A 37 -8.72 9.87 4.94
C LEU A 37 -9.90 9.19 5.65
N ALA A 38 -9.78 7.88 5.96
CA ALA A 38 -10.82 7.12 6.64
C ALA A 38 -10.89 7.42 8.15
N VAL A 39 -9.77 7.73 8.82
CA VAL A 39 -9.74 7.91 10.29
C VAL A 39 -10.14 9.31 10.77
N THR A 40 -10.33 10.28 9.88
CA THR A 40 -10.70 11.67 10.25
C THR A 40 -12.17 11.82 10.66
N THR A 41 -13.03 10.86 10.32
CA THR A 41 -14.47 10.91 10.65
C THR A 41 -14.75 10.58 12.12
N SER A 42 -13.88 9.81 12.78
CA SER A 42 -14.13 9.32 14.14
C SER A 42 -12.84 8.97 14.87
N ALA A 43 -12.58 9.66 15.98
CA ALA A 43 -11.41 9.41 16.83
C ALA A 43 -11.37 7.97 17.38
N VAL A 44 -12.54 7.39 17.69
CA VAL A 44 -12.67 6.02 18.20
C VAL A 44 -12.24 4.99 17.16
N ASN A 45 -12.62 5.18 15.89
CA ASN A 45 -12.25 4.28 14.78
C ASN A 45 -10.78 4.44 14.39
N GLY A 46 -10.21 5.65 14.51
CA GLY A 46 -8.79 5.88 14.29
C GLY A 46 -7.90 5.17 15.30
N LEU A 47 -8.32 5.15 16.57
CA LEU A 47 -7.55 4.51 17.64
C LEU A 47 -7.54 2.98 17.51
N SER A 48 -8.68 2.39 17.14
CA SER A 48 -8.79 0.95 16.88
C SER A 48 -8.00 0.53 15.64
N MET A 49 -8.03 1.33 14.57
CA MET A 49 -7.24 1.09 13.36
C MET A 49 -5.73 1.15 13.61
N GLY A 50 -5.25 2.11 14.40
CA GLY A 50 -3.83 2.22 14.73
C GLY A 50 -3.32 1.03 15.56
N LEU A 51 -4.10 0.58 16.55
CA LEU A 51 -3.76 -0.60 17.35
C LEU A 51 -3.82 -1.89 16.52
N ALA A 52 -4.86 -2.05 15.70
CA ALA A 52 -5.01 -3.20 14.82
C ALA A 52 -3.84 -3.31 13.82
N THR A 53 -3.48 -2.20 13.17
CA THR A 53 -2.39 -2.19 12.17
C THR A 53 -1.02 -2.41 12.79
N THR A 54 -0.77 -1.98 14.03
CA THR A 54 0.49 -2.25 14.75
C THR A 54 0.68 -3.74 15.02
N PHE A 55 -0.38 -4.44 15.44
CA PHE A 55 -0.35 -5.88 15.65
C PHE A 55 -0.18 -6.64 14.32
N VAL A 56 -0.93 -6.24 13.29
CA VAL A 56 -0.84 -6.80 11.93
C VAL A 56 0.53 -6.59 11.29
N LEU A 57 1.16 -5.43 11.46
CA LEU A 57 2.50 -5.17 10.90
C LEU A 57 3.53 -6.11 11.50
N THR A 58 3.41 -6.37 12.80
CA THR A 58 4.32 -7.26 13.54
C THR A 58 4.17 -8.69 13.06
N SER A 59 2.94 -9.18 12.88
CA SER A 59 2.68 -10.53 12.34
C SER A 59 3.10 -10.66 10.88
N THR A 60 2.84 -9.63 10.07
CA THR A 60 3.13 -9.64 8.63
C THR A 60 4.64 -9.60 8.35
N SER A 61 5.43 -8.95 9.20
CA SER A 61 6.89 -8.88 9.04
C SER A 61 7.56 -10.26 9.06
N LEU A 62 7.03 -11.21 9.84
CA LEU A 62 7.49 -12.60 9.87
C LEU A 62 7.14 -13.34 8.58
N VAL A 63 5.91 -13.16 8.09
CA VAL A 63 5.39 -13.79 6.86
C VAL A 63 6.11 -13.26 5.61
N VAL A 64 6.32 -11.94 5.54
CA VAL A 64 6.99 -11.28 4.41
C VAL A 64 8.46 -11.72 4.28
N SER A 65 9.13 -12.00 5.40
CA SER A 65 10.52 -12.47 5.39
C SER A 65 10.69 -13.79 4.62
N ILE A 66 9.72 -14.71 4.74
CA ILE A 66 9.74 -16.02 4.07
C ILE A 66 9.42 -15.89 2.57
N ILE A 67 8.45 -15.04 2.23
CA ILE A 67 7.96 -14.84 0.85
C ILE A 67 8.97 -14.07 -0.01
N ARG A 68 9.88 -13.30 0.61
CA ARG A 68 10.83 -12.41 -0.07
C ARG A 68 11.74 -13.10 -1.10
N LYS A 69 11.97 -14.42 -1.01
CA LYS A 69 12.81 -15.18 -1.96
C LYS A 69 12.12 -15.53 -3.28
N LEU A 70 10.79 -15.51 -3.34
CA LEU A 70 10.03 -15.97 -4.51
C LEU A 70 9.57 -14.84 -5.45
N VAL A 71 9.69 -13.56 -5.03
CA VAL A 71 9.06 -12.42 -5.70
C VAL A 71 10.07 -11.64 -6.57
N PRO A 72 9.84 -11.51 -7.90
CA PRO A 72 10.71 -10.72 -8.78
C PRO A 72 10.70 -9.24 -8.37
N ASN A 73 11.88 -8.59 -8.44
CA ASN A 73 12.15 -7.23 -7.90
C ASN A 73 11.23 -6.12 -8.40
N GLN A 74 10.56 -6.39 -9.50
CA GLN A 74 9.65 -5.47 -10.13
C GLN A 74 8.42 -5.27 -9.19
N VAL A 75 7.70 -6.32 -8.78
CA VAL A 75 6.35 -6.21 -8.15
C VAL A 75 6.35 -6.10 -6.61
N ARG A 76 7.50 -5.79 -6.02
CA ARG A 76 7.75 -6.10 -4.60
C ARG A 76 6.99 -5.19 -3.63
N ILE A 77 6.87 -3.88 -3.87
CA ILE A 77 6.19 -2.97 -2.94
C ILE A 77 4.67 -3.05 -3.09
N ALA A 78 4.13 -3.29 -4.29
CA ALA A 78 2.72 -3.57 -4.51
C ALA A 78 2.29 -4.86 -3.78
N THR A 79 3.07 -5.94 -3.91
CA THR A 79 2.79 -7.23 -3.24
C THR A 79 2.73 -7.06 -1.71
N PHE A 80 3.71 -6.37 -1.12
CA PHE A 80 3.73 -6.14 0.33
C PHE A 80 2.58 -5.24 0.80
N THR A 81 2.21 -4.24 0.01
CA THR A 81 1.08 -3.35 0.30
C THR A 81 -0.24 -4.13 0.30
N ILE A 82 -0.45 -5.04 -0.65
CA ILE A 82 -1.66 -5.87 -0.74
C ILE A 82 -1.75 -6.85 0.45
N ILE A 83 -0.64 -7.45 0.87
CA ILE A 83 -0.61 -8.35 2.05
C ILE A 83 -1.06 -7.59 3.31
N ILE A 84 -0.58 -6.37 3.51
CA ILE A 84 -0.97 -5.55 4.68
C ILE A 84 -2.43 -5.08 4.53
N ALA A 85 -2.86 -4.73 3.31
CA ALA A 85 -4.21 -4.26 3.01
C ALA A 85 -5.28 -5.32 3.32
N THR A 86 -5.04 -6.58 2.94
CA THR A 86 -6.01 -7.66 3.21
C THR A 86 -6.17 -7.94 4.70
N PHE A 87 -5.08 -7.91 5.47
CA PHE A 87 -5.17 -8.06 6.93
C PHE A 87 -5.92 -6.90 7.59
N VAL A 88 -5.66 -5.66 7.18
CA VAL A 88 -6.40 -4.51 7.75
C VAL A 88 -7.87 -4.51 7.33
N THR A 89 -8.22 -5.03 6.15
CA THR A 89 -9.63 -5.25 5.76
C THR A 89 -10.33 -6.22 6.70
N VAL A 90 -9.67 -7.32 7.09
CA VAL A 90 -10.24 -8.26 8.08
C VAL A 90 -10.43 -7.59 9.43
N ALA A 91 -9.48 -6.75 9.87
CA ALA A 91 -9.62 -5.96 11.10
C ALA A 91 -10.76 -4.93 11.03
N ASP A 92 -10.93 -4.23 9.90
CA ASP A 92 -12.03 -3.28 9.67
C ASP A 92 -13.39 -3.98 9.77
N LEU A 93 -13.53 -5.14 9.12
CA LEU A 93 -14.73 -5.97 9.16
C LEU A 93 -15.03 -6.45 10.59
N PHE A 94 -14.01 -6.82 11.35
CA PHE A 94 -14.16 -7.27 12.74
C PHE A 94 -14.61 -6.13 13.67
N LEU A 95 -14.16 -4.90 13.42
CA LEU A 95 -14.55 -3.70 14.16
C LEU A 95 -15.96 -3.22 13.80
N LYS A 96 -16.34 -3.28 12.52
CA LYS A 96 -17.69 -2.94 12.03
C LYS A 96 -18.77 -3.93 12.48
N ALA A 97 -18.39 -5.17 12.74
CA ALA A 97 -19.30 -6.23 13.18
C ALA A 97 -19.67 -6.14 14.67
N LYS A 98 -19.32 -5.04 15.36
CA LYS A 98 -19.67 -4.77 16.76
C LYS A 98 -20.33 -3.40 16.92
#